data_AF-A0A3E4EEV5-F1
#
_entry.id   AF-A0A3E4EEV5-F1
#
_cell.length_a   1.000
_cell.length_b   1.000
_cell.length_c   1.000
_cell.angle_alpha   90.00
_cell.angle_beta   90.00
_cell.angle_gamma   90.00
#
_symmetry.space_group_name_H-M   'P 1'
#
loop_
_entity.id
_entity.type
_entity.pdbx_description
1 polymer ?
#
loop_
_entity_poly.entity_id
_entity_poly.type
_entity_poly.pdbx_seq_one_letter_code
_entity_poly.pdbx_strand_id
1 'polypeptide(L)'
;MKEIKQFATQFRRAIDLALEAGEFDNDSIYCRFPRACCGDTSDLLAQYLLDKGIKTDYVCGTYWGKPDGNGQSHAWLMVDKHIIIDITGDQFSGKSTFLNYDKSVYVGEGDDFHRLFEVEDRDVHEHRGLSALGGFCGPRLWDLYRKILKFI
;
A
#
# COMPACT_ATOMS: atom_id res chain seq x y z
N MET A 1 16.09 -3.32 -7.70
CA MET A 1 15.88 -2.24 -6.69
C MET A 1 15.65 -0.85 -7.30
N LYS A 2 16.53 -0.33 -8.19
CA LYS A 2 16.29 0.98 -8.85
C LYS A 2 14.97 1.02 -9.63
N GLU A 3 14.67 -0.02 -10.41
CA GLU A 3 13.43 -0.11 -11.20
C GLU A 3 12.18 -0.21 -10.30
N ILE A 4 12.19 -1.07 -9.28
CA ILE A 4 11.07 -1.18 -8.31
C ILE A 4 10.76 0.18 -7.68
N LYS A 5 11.79 0.91 -7.24
CA LYS A 5 11.60 2.26 -6.67
C LYS A 5 11.05 3.25 -7.69
N GLN A 6 11.47 3.18 -8.95
CA GLN A 6 10.93 4.01 -10.02
C GLN A 6 9.44 3.72 -10.25
N PHE A 7 9.05 2.45 -10.37
CA PHE A 7 7.64 2.05 -10.53
C PHE A 7 6.78 2.44 -9.33
N ALA A 8 7.25 2.19 -8.10
CA ALA A 8 6.55 2.60 -6.89
C ALA A 8 6.36 4.12 -6.82
N THR A 9 7.39 4.88 -7.22
CA THR A 9 7.34 6.35 -7.25
C THR A 9 6.39 6.87 -8.34
N GLN A 10 6.42 6.27 -9.53
CA GLN A 10 5.51 6.61 -10.62
C GLN A 10 4.06 6.34 -10.22
N PHE A 11 3.81 5.18 -9.62
CA PHE A 11 2.46 4.80 -9.18
C PHE A 11 1.95 5.71 -8.06
N ARG A 12 2.78 6.00 -7.04
CA ARG A 12 2.43 6.96 -5.98
C ARG A 12 2.07 8.33 -6.57
N ARG A 13 2.90 8.86 -7.46
CA ARG A 13 2.65 10.13 -8.13
C ARG A 13 1.34 10.11 -8.94
N ALA A 14 1.03 9.00 -9.61
CA ALA A 14 -0.22 8.87 -10.36
C ALA A 14 -1.45 8.88 -9.44
N ILE A 15 -1.36 8.29 -8.24
CA ILE A 15 -2.41 8.40 -7.23
C ILE A 15 -2.56 9.85 -6.77
N ASP A 16 -1.47 10.54 -6.44
CA ASP A 16 -1.51 11.94 -6.00
C ASP A 16 -2.17 12.84 -7.07
N LEU A 17 -1.81 12.66 -8.36
CA LEU A 17 -2.42 13.41 -9.47
C LEU A 17 -3.90 13.07 -9.69
N ALA A 18 -4.28 11.79 -9.58
CA ALA A 18 -5.67 11.37 -9.69
C ALA A 18 -6.53 11.94 -8.54
N LEU A 19 -5.97 12.02 -7.33
CA LEU A 19 -6.60 12.66 -6.18
C LEU A 19 -6.79 14.17 -6.42
N GLU A 20 -5.75 14.87 -6.89
CA GLU A 20 -5.83 16.29 -7.25
C GLU A 20 -6.87 16.58 -8.34
N ALA A 21 -7.08 15.63 -9.26
CA ALA A 21 -8.07 15.71 -10.32
C ALA A 21 -9.51 15.35 -9.88
N GLY A 22 -9.73 14.96 -8.62
CA GLY A 22 -11.03 14.58 -8.08
C GLY A 22 -11.54 13.21 -8.55
N GLU A 23 -10.69 12.34 -9.11
CA GLU A 23 -11.10 11.02 -9.62
C GLU A 23 -11.60 10.07 -8.51
N PHE A 24 -11.26 10.39 -7.25
CA PHE A 24 -11.64 9.63 -6.05
C PHE A 24 -12.73 10.28 -5.20
N ASP A 25 -13.34 11.40 -5.62
CA ASP A 25 -14.33 12.13 -4.82
C ASP A 25 -15.56 11.27 -4.43
N ASN A 26 -15.89 10.30 -5.29
CA ASN A 26 -16.99 9.37 -5.07
C ASN A 26 -16.56 8.05 -4.39
N ASP A 27 -15.27 7.87 -4.08
CA ASP A 27 -14.76 6.71 -3.36
C ASP A 27 -14.58 7.03 -1.87
N SER A 28 -15.35 6.35 -1.02
CA SER A 28 -15.41 6.63 0.42
C SER A 28 -14.11 6.34 1.19
N ILE A 29 -13.18 5.61 0.58
CA ILE A 29 -11.90 5.22 1.18
C ILE A 29 -10.78 6.05 0.54
N TYR A 30 -10.68 6.00 -0.79
CA TYR A 30 -9.56 6.58 -1.54
C TYR A 30 -9.53 8.10 -1.56
N CYS A 31 -10.67 8.78 -1.32
CA CYS A 31 -10.68 10.24 -1.13
C CYS A 31 -9.83 10.72 0.06
N ARG A 32 -9.39 9.81 0.95
CA ARG A 32 -8.56 10.11 2.14
C ARG A 32 -7.10 9.70 1.98
N PHE A 33 -6.69 9.29 0.78
CA PHE A 33 -5.33 8.83 0.51
C PHE A 33 -4.28 9.79 1.12
N PRO A 34 -3.22 9.27 1.80
CA PRO A 34 -2.86 7.86 1.98
C PRO A 34 -3.49 7.17 3.22
N ARG A 35 -4.46 7.80 3.89
CA ARG A 35 -5.00 7.29 5.16
C ARG A 35 -6.09 6.24 4.96
N ALA A 36 -6.00 5.15 5.70
CA ALA A 36 -7.00 4.07 5.75
C ALA A 36 -7.23 3.32 4.42
N CYS A 37 -6.34 3.50 3.44
CA CYS A 37 -6.40 2.85 2.13
C CYS A 37 -5.19 1.93 1.86
N CYS A 38 -4.33 1.66 2.85
CA CYS A 38 -3.08 0.89 2.68
C CYS A 38 -3.29 -0.51 2.09
N GLY A 39 -4.37 -1.21 2.46
CA GLY A 39 -4.72 -2.52 1.87
C GLY A 39 -5.02 -2.42 0.38
N ASP A 40 -6.05 -1.64 0.02
CA ASP A 40 -6.40 -1.36 -1.37
C ASP A 40 -5.20 -0.84 -2.18
N THR A 41 -4.40 0.07 -1.61
CA THR A 41 -3.21 0.61 -2.28
C THR A 41 -2.15 -0.45 -2.55
N SER A 42 -1.95 -1.38 -1.60
CA SER A 42 -1.04 -2.50 -1.79
C SER A 42 -1.54 -3.41 -2.91
N ASP A 43 -2.85 -3.71 -2.97
CA ASP A 43 -3.43 -4.52 -4.06
C ASP A 43 -3.29 -3.85 -5.43
N LEU A 44 -3.58 -2.55 -5.53
CA LEU A 44 -3.45 -1.78 -6.76
C LEU A 44 -1.99 -1.69 -7.24
N LEU A 45 -1.06 -1.43 -6.31
CA LEU A 45 0.37 -1.40 -6.62
C LEU A 45 0.89 -2.78 -7.02
N ALA A 46 0.43 -3.85 -6.36
CA ALA A 46 0.83 -5.21 -6.69
C ALA A 46 0.36 -5.59 -8.09
N GLN A 47 -0.83 -5.17 -8.52
CA GLN A 47 -1.27 -5.33 -9.90
C GLN A 47 -0.39 -4.56 -10.88
N TYR A 48 -0.04 -3.31 -10.56
CA TYR A 48 0.84 -2.51 -11.41
C TYR A 48 2.23 -3.14 -11.59
N LEU A 49 2.80 -3.66 -10.50
CA LEU A 49 4.09 -4.34 -10.52
C LEU A 49 3.99 -5.68 -11.26
N LEU A 50 2.89 -6.42 -11.08
CA LEU A 50 2.62 -7.67 -11.80
C LEU A 50 2.54 -7.44 -13.31
N ASP A 51 1.93 -6.36 -13.76
CA ASP A 51 1.88 -5.96 -15.18
C ASP A 51 3.28 -5.65 -15.76
N LYS A 52 4.29 -5.42 -14.90
CA LYS A 52 5.71 -5.28 -15.25
C LYS A 52 6.53 -6.55 -15.02
N GLY A 53 5.88 -7.66 -14.67
CA GLY A 53 6.53 -8.95 -14.41
C GLY A 53 7.16 -9.07 -13.01
N ILE A 54 6.85 -8.15 -12.09
CA ILE A 54 7.37 -8.15 -10.72
C ILE A 54 6.29 -8.74 -9.80
N LYS A 55 6.59 -9.89 -9.20
CA LYS A 55 5.70 -10.53 -8.23
C LYS A 55 5.94 -9.97 -6.82
N THR A 56 4.87 -9.86 -6.05
CA THR A 56 4.91 -9.36 -4.68
C THR A 56 4.06 -10.22 -3.77
N ASP A 57 4.48 -10.34 -2.52
CA ASP A 57 3.64 -10.77 -1.43
C ASP A 57 2.95 -9.55 -0.82
N TYR A 58 1.66 -9.67 -0.53
CA TYR A 58 0.94 -8.74 0.32
C TYR A 58 1.27 -9.06 1.78
N VAL A 59 1.52 -8.02 2.57
CA VAL A 59 1.80 -8.14 4.01
C VAL A 59 0.87 -7.20 4.76
N CYS A 60 0.17 -7.71 5.77
CA CYS A 60 -0.59 -6.90 6.74
C CYS A 60 -0.04 -7.14 8.13
N GLY A 61 0.41 -6.09 8.80
CA GLY A 61 0.88 -6.17 10.17
C GLY A 61 -0.01 -5.38 11.11
N THR A 62 -0.03 -5.77 12.40
CA THR A 62 -0.80 -5.09 13.45
C THR A 62 0.11 -4.58 14.57
N TYR A 63 0.01 -3.30 14.90
CA TYR A 63 0.64 -2.70 16.06
C TYR A 63 -0.32 -2.74 17.26
N TRP A 64 0.12 -3.37 18.35
CA TRP A 64 -0.68 -3.55 19.58
C TRP A 64 -0.32 -2.60 20.74
N GLY A 65 0.70 -1.75 20.58
CA GLY A 65 1.18 -0.88 21.65
C GLY A 65 0.33 0.37 21.90
N LYS A 66 -0.95 0.38 21.51
CA LYS A 66 -1.87 1.48 21.83
C LYS A 66 -2.49 1.29 23.22
N PRO A 67 -2.67 2.36 24.01
CA PRO A 67 -3.25 2.26 25.36
C PRO A 67 -4.69 1.76 25.41
N ASP A 68 -5.45 1.92 24.33
CA ASP A 68 -6.86 1.52 24.23
C ASP A 68 -7.04 0.02 23.97
N GLY A 69 -5.94 -0.73 23.77
CA GLY A 69 -5.97 -2.15 23.44
C GLY A 69 -6.41 -2.45 22.00
N ASN A 70 -6.73 -1.43 21.20
CA ASN A 70 -7.11 -1.63 19.80
C ASN A 70 -5.86 -1.71 18.92
N GLY A 71 -5.80 -2.75 18.08
CA GLY A 71 -4.75 -2.90 17.09
C GLY A 71 -4.79 -1.80 16.01
N GLN A 72 -3.63 -1.35 15.58
CA GLN A 72 -3.48 -0.55 14.36
C GLN A 72 -2.88 -1.41 13.26
N SER A 73 -3.66 -1.73 12.23
CA SER A 73 -3.12 -2.41 11.06
C SER A 73 -2.44 -1.45 10.08
N HIS A 74 -1.49 -1.99 9.33
CA HIS A 74 -0.89 -1.37 8.16
C HIS A 74 -0.55 -2.46 7.14
N ALA A 75 -0.68 -2.14 5.85
CA ALA A 75 -0.39 -3.06 4.77
C ALA A 75 0.66 -2.49 3.82
N TRP A 76 1.53 -3.36 3.32
CA TRP A 76 2.58 -3.05 2.35
C TRP A 76 2.86 -4.27 1.46
N LEU A 77 3.76 -4.11 0.50
CA LEU A 77 4.21 -5.19 -0.37
C LEU A 77 5.62 -5.64 -0.05
N MET A 78 5.92 -6.90 -0.36
CA MET A 78 7.26 -7.46 -0.23
C MET A 78 7.68 -8.20 -1.50
N VAL A 79 8.90 -7.97 -1.95
CA VAL A 79 9.54 -8.69 -3.06
C VAL A 79 10.62 -9.61 -2.50
N ASP A 80 10.65 -10.85 -2.97
CA ASP A 80 11.62 -11.88 -2.58
C ASP A 80 11.75 -12.06 -1.06
N LYS A 81 10.65 -11.84 -0.32
CA LYS A 81 10.56 -11.93 1.15
C LYS A 81 11.51 -11.01 1.93
N HIS A 82 12.12 -10.02 1.28
CA HIS A 82 13.15 -9.17 1.91
C HIS A 82 13.01 -7.68 1.60
N ILE A 83 12.54 -7.33 0.39
CA ILE A 83 12.43 -5.93 -0.03
C ILE A 83 11.00 -5.45 0.16
N ILE A 84 10.81 -4.55 1.12
CA ILE A 84 9.56 -3.86 1.37
C ILE A 84 9.33 -2.79 0.31
N ILE A 85 8.08 -2.64 -0.11
CA ILE A 85 7.57 -1.53 -0.91
C ILE A 85 6.34 -0.98 -0.18
N ASP A 86 6.44 0.24 0.32
CA ASP A 86 5.34 0.93 0.99
C ASP A 86 5.19 2.34 0.43
N ILE A 87 4.02 2.63 -0.15
CA ILE A 87 3.69 3.94 -0.71
C ILE A 87 2.60 4.67 0.09
N THR A 88 2.30 4.19 1.30
CA THR A 88 1.27 4.74 2.20
C THR A 88 1.76 4.93 3.63
N GLY A 89 3.02 4.59 3.94
CA GLY A 89 3.57 4.73 5.28
C GLY A 89 3.51 6.16 5.82
N ASP A 90 3.58 7.18 4.95
CA ASP A 90 3.40 8.58 5.33
C ASP A 90 2.02 8.91 5.91
N GLN A 91 1.05 7.98 5.89
CA GLN A 91 -0.19 8.09 6.69
C GLN A 91 0.06 8.20 8.20
N PHE A 92 1.26 7.85 8.64
CA PHE A 92 1.72 7.95 10.03
C PHE A 92 2.57 9.20 10.33
N SER A 93 2.70 10.11 9.37
CA SER A 93 3.39 11.38 9.59
C SER A 93 2.77 12.15 10.77
N GLY A 94 3.64 12.71 11.62
CA GLY A 94 3.26 13.43 12.84
C GLY A 94 2.74 12.55 13.98
N LYS A 95 2.80 11.22 13.87
CA LYS A 95 2.45 10.29 14.95
C LYS A 95 3.72 9.70 15.59
N SER A 96 4.10 10.18 16.77
CA SER A 96 5.32 9.74 17.47
C SER A 96 5.33 8.24 17.79
N THR A 97 4.17 7.64 18.09
CA THR A 97 4.00 6.20 18.27
C THR A 97 4.45 5.39 17.05
N PHE A 98 4.41 5.99 15.86
CA PHE A 98 4.80 5.40 14.60
C PHE A 98 6.04 6.11 14.02
N LEU A 99 6.94 6.56 14.91
CA LEU A 99 8.23 7.17 14.58
C LEU A 99 8.14 8.43 13.70
N ASN A 100 6.97 9.09 13.66
CA ASN A 100 6.68 10.18 12.73
C ASN A 100 7.00 9.82 11.27
N TYR A 101 6.75 8.56 10.89
CA TYR A 101 7.14 8.05 9.58
C TYR A 101 6.48 8.85 8.44
N ASP A 102 7.31 9.51 7.62
CA ASP A 102 6.91 10.51 6.62
C ASP A 102 7.35 10.17 5.19
N LYS A 103 7.85 8.96 4.97
CA LYS A 103 8.28 8.50 3.64
C LYS A 103 7.05 8.16 2.80
N SER A 104 6.76 9.00 1.81
CA SER A 104 5.67 8.76 0.83
C SER A 104 5.93 7.58 -0.10
N VAL A 105 7.21 7.24 -0.31
CA VAL A 105 7.64 6.04 -1.01
C VAL A 105 8.83 5.45 -0.28
N TYR A 106 8.66 4.24 0.23
CA TYR A 106 9.72 3.43 0.79
C TYR A 106 9.95 2.18 -0.05
N VAL A 107 11.21 1.96 -0.43
CA VAL A 107 11.68 0.72 -1.05
C VAL A 107 13.01 0.35 -0.41
N GLY A 108 13.07 -0.76 0.31
CA GLY A 108 14.25 -1.18 1.05
C GLY A 108 14.00 -2.39 1.93
N GLU A 109 15.00 -2.76 2.74
CA GLU A 109 14.88 -3.82 3.73
C GLU A 109 13.98 -3.40 4.91
N GLY A 110 13.73 -4.29 5.88
CA GLY A 110 12.99 -3.94 7.09
C GLY A 110 13.63 -2.79 7.87
N ASP A 111 12.86 -1.72 8.12
CA ASP A 111 13.26 -0.60 8.99
C ASP A 111 12.50 -0.58 10.32
N ASP A 112 12.84 0.36 11.20
CA ASP A 112 12.27 0.43 12.55
C ASP A 112 10.76 0.62 12.55
N PHE A 113 10.21 1.29 11.54
CA PHE A 113 8.77 1.50 11.42
C PHE A 113 8.05 0.20 11.10
N HIS A 114 8.50 -0.56 10.10
CA HIS A 114 7.86 -1.84 9.75
C HIS A 114 8.02 -2.88 10.87
N ARG A 115 9.11 -2.81 11.66
CA ARG A 115 9.33 -3.65 12.85
C ARG A 115 8.35 -3.40 13.99
N LEU A 116 7.59 -2.30 13.98
CA LEU A 116 6.55 -2.04 14.98
C LEU A 116 5.35 -2.98 14.83
N PHE A 117 5.11 -3.50 13.63
CA PHE A 117 3.92 -4.27 13.32
C PHE A 117 4.20 -5.76 13.49
N GLU A 118 3.36 -6.44 14.26
CA GLU A 118 3.35 -7.90 14.35
C GLU A 118 2.73 -8.46 13.06
N VAL A 119 3.46 -9.36 12.40
CA VAL A 119 3.04 -10.01 11.16
C VAL A 119 3.06 -11.51 11.39
N GLU A 120 1.89 -12.16 11.29
CA GLU A 120 1.80 -13.61 11.33
C GLU A 120 1.85 -14.19 9.90
N ASP A 121 2.25 -15.46 9.75
CA ASP A 121 2.32 -16.13 8.45
C ASP A 121 0.99 -16.09 7.67
N ARG A 122 -0.14 -16.08 8.38
CA ARG A 122 -1.48 -15.98 7.77
C ARG A 122 -1.77 -14.61 7.14
N ASP A 123 -1.04 -13.58 7.54
CA ASP A 123 -1.21 -12.20 7.08
C ASP A 123 -0.28 -11.88 5.89
N VAL A 124 0.49 -12.88 5.44
CA VAL A 124 1.38 -12.81 4.27
C VAL A 124 0.86 -13.73 3.17
N HIS A 125 0.62 -13.20 1.98
CA HIS A 125 0.17 -14.01 0.85
C HIS A 125 0.66 -13.50 -0.50
N GLU A 126 0.97 -14.42 -1.40
CA GLU A 126 1.33 -14.09 -2.78
C GLU A 126 0.19 -13.35 -3.46
N HIS A 127 0.45 -12.13 -3.95
CA HIS A 127 -0.54 -11.38 -4.71
C HIS A 127 -0.61 -11.88 -6.15
N ARG A 128 -1.79 -12.37 -6.57
CA ARG A 128 -2.01 -12.99 -7.89
C ARG A 128 -2.77 -12.10 -8.87
N GLY A 129 -2.77 -10.80 -8.61
CA GLY A 129 -3.49 -9.79 -9.37
C GLY A 129 -4.92 -9.56 -8.84
N LEU A 130 -5.51 -8.42 -9.19
CA LEU A 130 -6.82 -7.99 -8.68
C LEU A 130 -7.93 -8.99 -9.00
N SER A 131 -7.82 -9.70 -10.12
CA SER A 131 -8.78 -10.74 -10.52
C SER A 131 -8.84 -11.92 -9.54
N ALA A 132 -7.80 -12.12 -8.73
CA ALA A 132 -7.73 -13.20 -7.74
C ALA A 132 -8.33 -12.82 -6.38
N LEU A 133 -8.61 -11.54 -6.12
CA LEU A 133 -9.09 -11.03 -4.81
C LEU A 133 -10.59 -11.29 -4.54
N GLY A 134 -11.33 -11.86 -5.51
CA GLY A 134 -12.74 -12.20 -5.36
C GLY A 134 -13.73 -11.06 -5.69
N GLY A 135 -15.02 -11.41 -5.71
CA GLY A 135 -16.05 -10.68 -6.48
C GLY A 135 -16.63 -9.39 -5.87
N PHE A 136 -16.54 -9.17 -4.56
CA PHE A 136 -17.19 -7.99 -3.94
C PHE A 136 -16.36 -6.70 -4.04
N CYS A 137 -15.04 -6.77 -3.87
CA CYS A 137 -14.15 -5.60 -3.95
C CYS A 137 -13.53 -5.41 -5.34
N GLY A 138 -13.47 -6.47 -6.16
CA GLY A 138 -12.82 -6.46 -7.48
C GLY A 138 -13.27 -5.32 -8.41
N PRO A 139 -14.57 -5.07 -8.60
CA PRO A 139 -15.02 -3.98 -9.47
C PRO A 139 -14.56 -2.59 -9.01
N ARG A 140 -14.58 -2.31 -7.70
CA ARG A 140 -14.11 -1.03 -7.13
C ARG A 140 -12.61 -0.86 -7.39
N LEU A 141 -11.81 -1.88 -7.07
CA LEU A 141 -10.36 -1.83 -7.25
C LEU A 141 -9.99 -1.69 -8.73
N TRP A 142 -10.67 -2.38 -9.65
CA TRP A 142 -10.43 -2.19 -11.09
C TRP A 142 -10.81 -0.79 -11.59
N ASP A 143 -11.87 -0.16 -11.06
CA ASP A 143 -12.20 1.23 -11.37
C ASP A 143 -11.10 2.18 -10.90
N LEU A 144 -10.68 2.08 -9.64
CA LEU A 144 -9.57 2.85 -9.07
C LEU A 144 -8.28 2.64 -9.87
N TYR A 145 -7.93 1.39 -10.19
CA TYR A 145 -6.76 1.05 -10.97
C TYR A 145 -6.75 1.77 -12.32
N ARG A 146 -7.86 1.69 -13.07
CA ARG A 146 -7.99 2.35 -14.38
C ARG A 146 -7.88 3.85 -14.28
N LYS A 147 -8.44 4.46 -13.22
CA LYS A 147 -8.33 5.90 -12.98
C LYS A 147 -6.88 6.31 -12.75
N ILE A 148 -6.15 5.58 -11.90
CA ILE A 148 -4.73 5.83 -11.61
C ILE A 148 -3.88 5.69 -12.88
N LEU A 149 -4.12 4.66 -13.69
CA LEU A 149 -3.35 4.42 -14.92
C LEU A 149 -3.44 5.56 -15.95
N LYS A 150 -4.46 6.43 -15.90
CA LYS A 150 -4.54 7.63 -16.76
C LYS A 150 -3.40 8.64 -16.48
N PHE A 151 -2.74 8.54 -15.33
CA PHE A 151 -1.73 9.50 -14.85
C PHE A 151 -0.30 8.91 -14.81
N ILE A 152 -0.07 7.76 -15.46
CA ILE A 152 1.22 7.06 -15.52
C ILE A 152 2.02 7.39 -16.77
#